data_AF-A0A9D2RZD9-F1
#
_entry.id   AF-A0A9D2RZD9-F1
#
_cell.length_a   1.000
_cell.length_b   1.000
_cell.length_c   1.000
_cell.angle_alpha   90.00
_cell.angle_beta   90.00
_cell.angle_gamma   90.00
#
_symmetry.space_group_name_H-M   'P 1'
#
loop_
_entity.id
_entity.type
_entity.pdbx_description
1 polymer ?
#
loop_
_entity_poly.entity_id
_entity_poly.type
_entity_poly.pdbx_seq_one_letter_code
_entity_poly.pdbx_strand_id
1 'polypeptide(L)' 'MRYLATHEHAPRGTFDFPIELYYVDPSHPRYEMPFHWHMEHELILVLQGVLHLSVEGKACDL' A
#
# COMPACT_ATOMS: atom_id res chain seq x y z
N MET A 1 -10.69 -16.82 8.65
CA MET A 1 -9.83 -15.96 7.83
C MET A 1 -8.46 -15.88 8.50
N ARG A 2 -7.36 -16.14 7.78
CA ARG A 2 -6.00 -16.07 8.35
C ARG A 2 -5.55 -14.61 8.43
N TYR A 3 -6.10 -13.86 9.38
CA TYR A 3 -5.77 -12.44 9.63
C TYR A 3 -4.25 -12.22 9.83
N LEU A 4 -3.58 -13.17 10.47
CA LEU A 4 -2.13 -13.14 10.67
C LEU A 4 -1.32 -13.37 9.38
N ALA A 5 -1.89 -14.03 8.37
CA ALA A 5 -1.18 -14.28 7.11
C ALA A 5 -1.13 -13.06 6.19
N THR A 6 -1.96 -12.06 6.45
CA THR A 6 -2.05 -10.82 5.68
C THR A 6 -1.40 -9.65 6.41
N HIS A 7 -0.81 -9.88 7.59
CA HIS A 7 -0.05 -8.84 8.30
C HIS A 7 1.30 -8.66 7.61
N GLU A 8 1.57 -7.46 7.09
CA GLU A 8 2.86 -7.15 6.50
C GLU A 8 3.86 -6.78 7.60
N HIS A 9 4.97 -7.51 7.69
CA HIS A 9 6.03 -7.31 8.69
C HIS A 9 7.30 -6.68 8.09
N ALA A 10 7.13 -5.69 7.20
CA ALA A 10 8.24 -5.01 6.56
C ALA A 10 8.59 -3.70 7.31
N PRO A 11 9.81 -3.55 7.87
CA PRO A 11 10.24 -2.26 8.39
C PRO A 11 10.34 -1.25 7.23
N ARG A 12 9.80 -0.05 7.42
CA ARG A 12 9.78 1.00 6.41
C ARG A 12 10.94 1.98 6.63
N GLY A 13 11.58 2.40 5.53
CA GLY A 13 12.59 3.46 5.54
C GLY A 13 13.88 3.17 6.32
N THR A 14 14.59 4.24 6.65
CA THR A 14 15.83 4.25 7.44
C THR A 14 15.76 5.34 8.51
N PHE A 15 16.77 5.46 9.37
CA PHE A 15 16.82 6.51 10.39
C PHE A 15 16.77 7.92 9.79
N ASP A 16 17.53 8.17 8.71
CA ASP A 16 17.59 9.49 8.06
C ASP A 16 16.41 9.73 7.09
N PHE A 17 15.69 8.67 6.72
CA PHE A 17 14.52 8.74 5.83
C PHE A 17 13.46 7.73 6.27
N PRO A 18 12.60 8.09 7.24
CA PRO A 18 11.74 7.13 7.98
C PRO A 18 10.48 6.71 7.23
N ILE A 19 10.48 6.83 5.90
CA ILE A 19 9.39 6.40 5.03
C ILE A 19 9.94 5.53 3.90
N GLU A 20 9.09 4.66 3.38
CA GLU A 20 9.38 3.95 2.15
C GLU A 20 8.63 4.63 1.00
N LEU A 21 9.34 4.92 -0.09
CA LEU A 21 8.79 5.63 -1.24
C LEU A 21 8.81 4.73 -2.47
N TYR A 22 7.63 4.55 -3.06
CA TYR A 22 7.46 3.81 -4.30
C TYR A 22 6.92 4.74 -5.39
N TYR A 23 7.53 4.69 -6.58
CA TYR A 23 6.94 5.22 -7.80
C TYR A 23 6.44 4.03 -8.61
N VAL A 24 5.12 3.92 -8.75
CA VAL A 24 4.47 2.72 -9.26
C VAL A 24 3.76 3.05 -10.57
N ASP A 25 4.04 2.25 -11.60
CA ASP A 25 3.38 2.28 -12.90
C ASP A 25 2.87 0.86 -13.26
N PRO A 26 2.09 0.67 -14.33
CA PRO A 26 1.53 -0.63 -14.68
C PRO A 26 2.53 -1.77 -14.91
N SER A 27 3.81 -1.47 -15.13
CA SER A 27 4.87 -2.48 -15.27
C SER A 27 5.47 -2.90 -13.94
N HIS A 28 5.20 -2.15 -12.86
CA HIS A 28 5.77 -2.39 -11.55
C HIS A 28 5.11 -3.62 -10.88
N PRO A 29 5.87 -4.56 -10.29
CA PRO A 29 5.30 -5.77 -9.66
C PRO A 29 4.31 -5.50 -8.51
N ARG A 30 4.38 -4.31 -7.91
CA ARG A 30 3.47 -3.83 -6.86
C ARG A 30 2.32 -2.95 -7.38
N TYR A 31 2.12 -2.85 -8.69
CA TYR A 31 0.99 -2.09 -9.25
C TYR A 31 -0.35 -2.64 -8.73
N GLU A 32 -0.46 -3.97 -8.68
CA GLU A 32 -1.51 -4.65 -7.94
C GLU A 32 -0.95 -5.12 -6.59
N MET A 33 -1.30 -4.43 -5.51
CA MET A 33 -0.91 -4.86 -4.17
C MET A 33 -1.83 -5.98 -3.67
N PRO A 34 -1.26 -7.10 -3.19
CA PRO A 34 -2.05 -8.12 -2.48
C PRO A 34 -2.75 -7.52 -1.27
N PHE A 35 -3.86 -8.12 -0.84
CA PHE A 35 -4.53 -7.71 0.39
C PHE A 35 -3.60 -7.85 1.61
N HIS A 36 -3.35 -6.76 2.32
CA HIS A 36 -2.49 -6.70 3.49
C HIS A 36 -3.03 -5.68 4.50
N TRP A 37 -2.57 -5.79 5.74
CA TRP A 37 -2.80 -4.77 6.77
C TRP A 37 -1.52 -4.54 7.55
N HIS A 38 -1.38 -3.33 8.08
CA HIS A 38 -0.30 -2.92 8.96
C HIS A 38 -0.75 -1.68 9.75
N MET A 39 -0.02 -1.28 10.80
CA MET A 39 -0.41 -0.16 11.67
C MET A 39 0.13 1.19 11.18
N GLU A 40 1.06 1.15 10.24
CA GLU A 40 1.68 2.28 9.59
C GLU A 40 0.69 3.02 8.68
N HIS A 41 0.97 4.28 8.40
CA HIS A 41 0.15 5.11 7.52
C HIS A 41 0.75 5.13 6.12
N GLU A 42 -0.12 5.11 5.11
CA GLU A 42 0.27 5.28 3.71
C GLU A 42 -0.20 6.64 3.18
N LEU A 43 0.63 7.25 2.34
CA LEU A 43 0.29 8.46 1.58
C LEU A 43 0.26 8.07 0.11
N ILE A 44 -0.90 8.24 -0.52
CA ILE A 44 -1.11 7.87 -1.91
C ILE A 44 -1.40 9.13 -2.73
N LEU A 45 -0.67 9.29 -3.83
CA LEU A 45 -0.89 10.32 -4.82
C LEU A 45 -1.11 9.68 -6.19
N VAL A 46 -2.31 9.81 -6.74
CA VAL A 46 -2.64 9.35 -8.09
C VAL A 46 -2.26 10.45 -9.08
N LEU A 47 -1.21 10.22 -9.89
CA LEU A 47 -0.78 11.18 -10.92
C LEU A 47 -1.62 11.10 -12.19
N GLN A 48 -2.12 9.90 -12.52
CA GLN A 48 -2.95 9.64 -13.68
C GLN A 48 -3.79 8.37 -13.46
N GLY A 49 -5.02 8.35 -13.97
CA GLY A 49 -5.92 7.19 -13.89
C GLY A 49 -6.83 7.25 -12.65
N VAL A 50 -7.25 6.08 -12.18
CA VAL A 50 -8.08 5.90 -10.98
C VAL A 50 -7.47 4.76 -10.17
N LEU A 51 -7.30 4.97 -8.87
CA LEU A 51 -6.93 3.89 -7.96
C LEU A 51 -8.19 3.35 -7.26
N HIS A 52 -8.49 2.09 -7.52
CA HIS A 52 -9.53 1.36 -6.79
C HIS A 52 -8.96 0.81 -5.49
N LEU A 53 -9.42 1.35 -4.37
CA LEU A 53 -8.96 1.00 -3.04
C LEU A 53 -10.10 0.43 -2.20
N SER A 54 -9.80 -0.49 -1.30
CA SER A 54 -10.74 -0.97 -0.29
C SER A 54 -10.09 -0.94 1.09
N VAL A 55 -10.62 -0.12 1.99
CA VAL A 55 -10.15 0.02 3.37
C VAL A 55 -11.25 -0.48 4.30
N GLU A 56 -10.91 -1.40 5.22
CA GLU A 56 -11.88 -2.01 6.14
C GLU A 56 -13.11 -2.61 5.42
N GLY A 57 -12.89 -3.17 4.21
CA GLY A 57 -13.93 -3.74 3.37
C GLY A 57 -14.86 -2.72 2.69
N LYS A 58 -14.53 -1.43 2.73
CA LYS A 58 -15.27 -0.37 2.04
C LYS A 58 -14.47 0.12 0.84
N ALA A 59 -15.09 0.07 -0.33
CA ALA A 59 -14.50 0.57 -1.56
C ALA A 59 -14.46 2.11 -1.59
N CYS A 60 -13.38 2.65 -2.12
CA CYS A 60 -13.21 4.04 -2.48
C CYS A 60 -12.36 4.14 -3.76
N ASP A 61 -12.69 5.12 -4.58
CA ASP A 61 -11.91 5.47 -5.77
C ASP A 61 -11.18 6.78 -5.48
N LEU A 62 -9.87 6.78 -5.71
CA LEU A 62 -8.98 7.95 -5.58
C LEU A 62 -8.53 8.45 -6.95
#